data_AF-A0A5D0J526-F1
#
_entry.id   AF-A0A5D0J526-F1
#
_cell.length_a   1.000
_cell.length_b   1.000
_cell.length_c   1.000
_cell.angle_alpha   90.00
_cell.angle_beta   90.00
_cell.angle_gamma   90.00
#
_symmetry.space_group_name_H-M   'P 1'
#
loop_
_entity.id
_entity.type
_entity.pdbx_description
1 polymer ?
#
loop_
_entity_poly.entity_id
_entity_poly.type
_entity_poly.pdbx_seq_one_letter_code
_entity_poly.pdbx_strand_id
1 'polypeptide(L)' 'MNNKKQHYTTLIKTEAKRLGFLSCGISKATFLEEEAPRLEKWLNNNMHGEMRYMENHFDKRLDP' A
#
# COMPACT_ATOMS: atom_id res chain seq x y z
N MET A 1 -12.21 -18.78 20.44
CA MET A 1 -11.73 -18.47 19.07
C MET A 1 -11.06 -17.10 19.09
N ASN A 2 -9.79 -17.01 18.67
CA ASN A 2 -8.94 -15.82 18.88
C ASN A 2 -9.40 -14.64 17.99
N ASN A 3 -10.27 -13.79 18.52
CA ASN A 3 -10.91 -12.71 17.76
C ASN A 3 -10.12 -11.38 17.75
N LYS A 4 -8.81 -11.45 17.97
CA LYS A 4 -7.94 -10.27 18.13
C LYS A 4 -7.88 -9.41 16.86
N LYS A 5 -7.83 -10.04 15.68
CA LYS A 5 -7.76 -9.32 14.40
C LYS A 5 -9.03 -8.48 14.15
N GLN A 6 -10.22 -9.04 14.38
CA GLN A 6 -11.46 -8.27 14.22
C GLN A 6 -11.56 -7.17 15.26
N HIS A 7 -11.19 -7.45 16.53
CA HIS A 7 -11.16 -6.44 17.58
C HIS A 7 -10.28 -5.23 17.20
N TYR A 8 -9.03 -5.46 16.79
CA TYR A 8 -8.14 -4.38 16.39
C TYR A 8 -8.59 -3.69 15.10
N THR A 9 -9.17 -4.43 14.14
CA THR A 9 -9.75 -3.82 12.93
C THR A 9 -10.84 -2.82 13.28
N THR A 10 -11.75 -3.19 14.19
CA THR A 10 -12.83 -2.31 14.65
C THR A 10 -12.28 -1.12 15.42
N LEU A 11 -11.31 -1.33 16.32
CA LEU A 11 -10.68 -0.26 17.10
C LEU A 11 -10.02 0.78 16.17
N ILE A 12 -9.17 0.35 15.24
CA ILE A 12 -8.45 1.23 14.32
C ILE A 12 -9.43 2.01 13.43
N LYS A 13 -10.44 1.35 12.87
CA LYS A 13 -11.44 2.02 12.02
C LYS A 13 -12.30 3.03 12.79
N THR A 14 -12.66 2.70 14.03
CA THR A 14 -13.41 3.60 14.91
C THR A 14 -12.58 4.84 15.23
N GLU A 15 -11.31 4.65 15.57
CA GLU A 15 -10.40 5.74 15.89
C GLU A 15 -10.11 6.62 14.68
N ALA A 16 -9.90 6.03 13.50
CA ALA A 16 -9.75 6.78 12.26
C ALA A 16 -10.98 7.68 11.99
N LYS A 17 -12.19 7.13 12.13
CA LYS A 17 -13.42 7.92 11.99
C LYS A 17 -13.49 9.05 13.02
N ARG A 18 -13.13 8.77 14.29
CA ARG A 18 -13.11 9.75 15.38
C ARG A 18 -12.15 10.91 15.11
N LEU A 19 -10.99 10.62 14.51
CA LEU A 19 -9.97 11.60 14.13
C LEU A 19 -10.32 12.38 12.84
N GLY A 20 -11.43 12.06 12.17
CA GLY A 20 -11.91 12.77 10.99
C GLY A 20 -11.43 12.20 9.65
N PHE A 21 -10.83 11.00 9.63
CA PHE A 21 -10.56 10.32 8.36
C PHE A 21 -11.87 9.91 7.68
N LEU A 22 -11.98 10.21 6.38
CA LEU A 22 -13.16 9.86 5.58
C LEU A 22 -13.36 8.34 5.48
N SER A 23 -12.27 7.58 5.36
CA SER A 23 -12.29 6.12 5.27
C SER A 23 -11.00 5.51 5.82
N CYS A 24 -11.07 4.22 6.20
CA CYS A 24 -9.93 3.45 6.69
C CYS A 24 -10.04 2.00 6.21
N GLY A 25 -9.05 1.57 5.42
CA GLY A 25 -8.88 0.20 4.95
C GLY A 25 -7.79 -0.53 5.71
N ILE A 26 -7.87 -1.85 5.77
CA ILE A 26 -6.83 -2.73 6.29
C ILE A 26 -6.46 -3.70 5.17
N SER A 27 -5.20 -3.67 4.74
CA SER A 27 -4.65 -4.57 3.72
C SER A 27 -3.66 -5.54 4.36
N LYS A 28 -3.39 -6.66 3.67
CA LYS A 28 -2.32 -7.58 4.05
C LYS A 28 -0.99 -7.02 3.51
N ALA A 29 0.05 -7.04 4.33
CA ALA A 29 1.42 -6.76 3.90
C ALA A 29 1.96 -8.00 3.18
N THR A 30 1.88 -7.97 1.86
CA THR A 30 2.38 -9.01 0.95
C THR A 30 2.86 -8.35 -0.32
N PHE A 31 3.80 -9.00 -1.00
CA PHE A 31 4.27 -8.57 -2.30
C PHE A 31 3.11 -8.36 -3.29
N LEU A 32 3.17 -7.25 -4.02
CA LEU A 32 2.13 -6.78 -4.94
C LEU A 32 2.37 -7.32 -6.36
N GLU A 33 2.18 -8.63 -6.55
CA GLU A 33 2.45 -9.33 -7.83
C GLU A 33 1.71 -8.71 -9.02
N GLU A 34 0.44 -8.34 -8.86
CA GLU A 34 -0.38 -7.78 -9.94
C GLU A 34 0.05 -6.36 -10.35
N GLU A 35 0.62 -5.60 -9.42
CA GLU A 35 1.03 -4.21 -9.68
C GLU A 35 2.48 -4.12 -10.19
N ALA A 36 3.31 -5.13 -9.91
CA ALA A 36 4.69 -5.20 -10.38
C ALA A 36 4.87 -4.97 -11.90
N PRO A 37 4.18 -5.71 -12.80
CA PRO A 37 4.34 -5.52 -14.24
C PRO A 37 3.80 -4.16 -14.72
N ARG A 38 2.83 -3.59 -14.02
CA ARG A 38 2.30 -2.26 -14.34
C ARG A 38 3.31 -1.18 -14.01
N LEU A 39 3.95 -1.28 -12.84
CA LEU A 39 5.00 -0.34 -12.43
C LEU A 39 6.21 -0.43 -13.36
N GLU A 40 6.63 -1.64 -13.74
CA GLU A 40 7.72 -1.86 -14.68
C GLU A 40 7.43 -1.19 -16.04
N LYS A 41 6.25 -1.46 -16.62
CA LYS A 41 5.82 -0.81 -17.86
C LYS A 41 5.81 0.71 -17.72
N TRP A 42 5.39 1.23 -16.57
CA TRP A 42 5.31 2.66 -16.32
C TRP A 42 6.69 3.31 -16.23
N LEU A 43 7.65 2.65 -15.58
CA LEU A 43 9.05 3.07 -15.48
C LEU A 43 9.74 3.03 -16.85
N ASN A 44 9.57 1.94 -17.61
CA ASN A 44 10.14 1.78 -18.95
C ASN A 44 9.63 2.83 -19.95
N ASN A 45 8.44 3.38 -19.72
CA ASN A 45 7.88 4.48 -20.50
C ASN A 45 8.35 5.88 -20.03
N ASN A 46 9.35 5.96 -19.13
CA ASN A 46 9.89 7.20 -18.57
C ASN A 46 8.82 8.14 -17.96
N MET A 47 7.71 7.58 -17.45
CA MET A 47 6.61 8.39 -16.92
C MET A 47 6.92 9.04 -15.55
N HIS A 48 8.12 8.83 -15.02
CA HIS A 48 8.67 9.49 -13.82
C HIS A 48 9.49 10.76 -14.13
N GLY A 49 9.56 11.19 -15.40
CA GLY A 49 10.43 12.29 -15.81
C GLY A 49 11.89 11.94 -15.56
N GLU A 50 12.68 12.90 -15.05
CA GLU A 50 14.12 12.71 -14.83
C GLU A 50 14.45 12.03 -13.47
N MET A 51 13.43 11.70 -12.68
CA MET A 51 13.60 11.24 -11.29
C MET A 51 13.89 9.73 -11.19
N ARG A 52 15.17 9.36 -11.18
CA ARG A 52 15.61 7.95 -11.05
C ARG A 52 15.29 7.28 -9.70
N TYR A 53 14.81 8.02 -8.70
CA TYR A 53 14.51 7.47 -7.38
C TYR A 53 13.47 6.33 -7.43
N MET A 54 12.48 6.42 -8.33
CA MET A 54 11.42 5.41 -8.46
C MET A 54 11.96 4.09 -9.02
N GLU A 55 12.81 4.18 -10.06
CA GLU A 55 13.49 3.05 -10.69
C GLU A 55 14.47 2.38 -9.71
N ASN A 56 15.31 3.17 -9.03
CA ASN A 56 16.32 2.68 -8.08
C ASN A 56 15.73 2.02 -6.82
N HIS A 57 14.43 2.16 -6.58
CA HIS A 57 13.74 1.65 -5.40
C HIS A 57 12.45 0.89 -5.77
N PHE A 58 12.52 0.08 -6.82
CA PHE A 58 11.40 -0.73 -7.30
C PHE A 58 10.80 -1.62 -6.21
N ASP A 59 11.62 -2.43 -5.55
CA ASP A 59 11.16 -3.41 -4.56
C ASP A 59 10.42 -2.76 -3.37
N LYS A 60 10.88 -1.58 -2.92
CA LYS A 60 10.23 -0.82 -1.83
C LYS A 60 8.79 -0.39 -2.15
N ARG A 61 8.38 -0.45 -3.42
CA ARG A 61 7.04 -0.08 -3.89
C ARG A 61 6.10 -1.26 -4.01
N LEU A 62 6.65 -2.47 -3.95
CA LEU A 62 5.91 -3.71 -4.20
C LEU A 62 5.94 -4.64 -3.00
N ASP A 63 6.86 -4.47 -2.05
CA ASP A 63 6.97 -5.29 -0.85
C ASP A 63 6.76 -4.43 0.43
N PRO A 64 5.49 -4.30 0.91
CA PRO A 64 5.12 -3.47 2.06
C PRO A 64 5.49 -4.05 3.43
#